data_AF-A0A6I9YF96-F1
#
_entry.id   AF-A0A6I9YF96-F1
#
_cell.length_a   1.000
_cell.length_b   1.000
_cell.length_c   1.000
_cell.angle_alpha   90.00
_cell.angle_beta   90.00
_cell.angle_gamma   90.00
#
_symmetry.space_group_name_H-M   'P 1'
#
loop_
_entity.id
_entity.type
_entity.pdbx_description
1 polymer ?
#
loop_
_entity_poly.entity_id
_entity_poly.type
_entity_poly.pdbx_seq_one_letter_code
_entity_poly.pdbx_strand_id
1 'polypeptide(L)'
;MITLQHTAEDVKKLAEKEDWIVDNESLTSLPSQFEQCVIHSIQSLKGVLDCKPGETSVFQQTKIQEDVCHLSINIMQVFIDCLEQLSTKPDSDIDTTHLPGDMSSSDLFGSIHEDFSLSVERRLLIVLSNCCYLERHTFLNLAEHFEKHGFQGVEKIIQVSMDSLKELDQRLFEIYIELKADPIVGSLEPGIYAGYFDWKDCLPPTGVRNYLKEALVHIIAVHAEVFTISKELVPRVLSRIVEAVAEELSRLMQCVSSFSKNGALQVVKLWDVIVNKCVFLLPSLDICRQTILFDGFHKIPCSSFKQALEALPQLSSGADKKLLEELLNIFKSSMQFQLTCFQASSSTMVKT
;
A
#
# COMPACT_ATOMS: atom_id res chain seq x y z
N MET A 1 -9.46 18.15 31.63
CA MET A 1 -8.56 19.16 31.00
C MET A 1 -7.10 18.74 31.15
N ILE A 2 -6.46 18.91 32.32
CA ILE A 2 -5.02 18.61 32.52
C ILE A 2 -4.67 17.15 32.19
N THR A 3 -5.52 16.20 32.59
CA THR A 3 -5.31 14.77 32.28
C THR A 3 -5.17 14.52 30.78
N LEU A 4 -6.08 15.05 29.95
CA LEU A 4 -6.03 14.89 28.50
C LEU A 4 -4.82 15.59 27.85
N GLN A 5 -4.39 16.72 28.40
CA GLN A 5 -3.18 17.39 27.95
C GLN A 5 -1.93 16.54 28.24
N HIS A 6 -1.86 15.92 29.43
CA HIS A 6 -0.79 14.99 29.76
C HIS A 6 -0.83 13.74 28.87
N THR A 7 -2.02 13.22 28.55
CA THR A 7 -2.18 12.12 27.60
C THR A 7 -1.58 12.44 26.24
N ALA A 8 -1.78 13.66 25.71
CA ALA A 8 -1.19 14.05 24.43
C ALA A 8 0.35 14.00 24.47
N GLU A 9 0.96 14.45 25.57
CA GLU A 9 2.42 14.36 25.77
C GLU A 9 2.91 12.92 25.95
N ASP A 10 2.14 12.07 26.63
CA ASP A 10 2.46 10.65 26.77
C ASP A 10 2.39 9.91 25.44
N VAL A 11 1.37 10.20 24.63
CA VAL A 11 1.20 9.67 23.28
C VAL A 11 2.35 10.08 22.38
N LYS A 12 2.80 11.34 22.47
CA LYS A 12 3.95 11.83 21.71
C LYS A 12 5.23 11.03 21.98
N LYS A 13 5.44 10.59 23.22
CA LYS A 13 6.60 9.77 23.62
C LYS A 13 6.49 8.31 23.19
N LEU A 14 5.33 7.85 22.70
CA LEU A 14 5.19 6.48 22.20
C LEU A 14 6.06 6.24 20.96
N ALA A 15 6.22 7.24 20.09
CA ALA A 15 7.08 7.14 18.91
C ALA A 15 8.54 6.82 19.28
N GLU A 16 9.04 7.33 20.39
CA GLU A 16 10.41 7.07 20.86
C GLU A 16 10.60 5.64 21.39
N LYS A 17 9.51 4.94 21.70
CA LYS A 17 9.50 3.59 22.27
C LYS A 17 9.19 2.52 21.23
N GLU A 18 9.06 2.90 19.96
CA GLU A 18 8.74 1.96 18.89
C GLU A 18 9.87 0.96 18.71
N ASP A 19 9.54 -0.33 18.87
CA ASP A 19 10.48 -1.44 18.73
C ASP A 19 10.45 -2.06 17.32
N TRP A 20 9.46 -1.66 16.50
CA TRP A 20 9.22 -2.14 15.14
C TRP A 20 9.06 -3.67 15.03
N ILE A 21 8.70 -4.34 16.13
CA ILE A 21 8.48 -5.77 16.14
C ILE A 21 7.07 -6.03 15.64
N VAL A 22 6.98 -6.69 14.48
CA VAL A 22 5.71 -7.08 13.85
C VAL A 22 5.24 -8.41 14.40
N ASP A 23 4.01 -8.47 14.88
CA ASP A 23 3.37 -9.68 15.40
C ASP A 23 2.76 -10.55 14.27
N ASN A 24 2.03 -11.61 14.66
CA ASN A 24 1.38 -12.50 13.70
C ASN A 24 0.24 -11.83 12.91
N GLU A 25 -0.28 -10.71 13.39
CA GLU A 25 -1.35 -9.93 12.76
C GLU A 25 -0.79 -8.78 11.91
N SER A 26 0.53 -8.74 11.69
CA SER A 26 1.19 -7.71 10.89
C SER A 26 1.20 -6.33 11.55
N LEU A 27 1.17 -6.27 12.88
CA LEU A 27 1.07 -5.04 13.67
C LEU A 27 2.24 -4.91 14.62
N THR A 28 2.59 -3.65 14.92
CA THR A 28 3.49 -3.37 16.04
C THR A 28 2.68 -3.18 17.32
N SER A 29 3.37 -3.10 18.45
CA SER A 29 2.70 -2.85 19.73
C SER A 29 2.11 -1.42 19.82
N LEU A 30 2.50 -0.50 18.93
CA LEU A 30 2.16 0.92 18.98
C LEU A 30 0.67 1.23 19.04
N PRO A 31 -0.20 0.67 18.17
CA PRO A 31 -1.63 0.97 18.19
C PRO A 31 -2.27 0.55 19.52
N SER A 32 -1.85 -0.60 20.07
CA SER A 32 -2.34 -1.11 21.35
C SER A 32 -1.88 -0.26 22.54
N GLN A 33 -0.64 0.23 22.52
CA GLN A 33 -0.11 1.14 23.55
C GLN A 33 -0.84 2.49 23.52
N PHE A 34 -1.08 3.02 22.33
CA PHE A 34 -1.88 4.23 22.13
C PHE A 34 -3.29 4.07 22.69
N GLU A 35 -3.97 3.00 22.30
CA GLU A 35 -5.32 2.68 22.76
C GLU A 35 -5.40 2.60 24.29
N GLN A 36 -4.47 1.88 24.93
CA GLN A 36 -4.40 1.77 26.39
C GLN A 36 -4.17 3.12 27.06
N CYS A 37 -3.31 3.97 26.50
CA CYS A 37 -3.04 5.31 27.02
C CYS A 37 -4.30 6.18 27.01
N VAL A 38 -5.07 6.16 25.92
CA VAL A 38 -6.32 6.90 25.79
C VAL A 38 -7.39 6.32 26.72
N ILE A 39 -7.58 5.00 26.76
CA ILE A 39 -8.56 4.35 27.64
C ILE A 39 -8.29 4.68 29.12
N HIS A 40 -7.03 4.58 29.57
CA HIS A 40 -6.65 4.93 30.94
C HIS A 40 -6.98 6.39 31.27
N SER A 41 -6.81 7.28 30.29
CA SER A 41 -7.12 8.71 30.42
C SER A 41 -8.62 8.95 30.54
N ILE A 42 -9.44 8.28 29.72
CA ILE A 42 -10.91 8.32 29.80
C ILE A 42 -11.40 7.80 31.16
N GLN A 43 -10.84 6.69 31.65
CA GLN A 43 -11.18 6.12 32.96
C GLN A 43 -10.81 7.05 34.12
N SER A 44 -9.63 7.68 34.05
CA SER A 44 -9.18 8.64 35.06
C SER A 44 -10.06 9.88 35.11
N LEU A 45 -10.56 10.34 33.95
CA LEU A 45 -11.52 11.43 33.88
C LEU A 45 -12.85 11.05 34.54
N LYS A 46 -13.35 9.83 34.34
CA LYS A 46 -14.57 9.36 35.00
C LYS A 46 -14.46 9.46 36.53
N GLY A 47 -13.34 9.03 37.12
CA GLY A 47 -13.14 9.08 38.58
C GLY A 47 -13.21 10.49 39.16
N VAL A 48 -12.93 11.52 38.35
CA VAL A 48 -13.04 12.95 38.72
C VAL A 48 -14.45 13.51 38.45
N LEU A 49 -15.23 12.82 37.61
CA LEU A 49 -16.53 13.28 37.09
C LEU A 49 -17.74 12.58 37.74
N ASP A 50 -17.52 11.57 38.59
CA ASP A 50 -18.56 10.99 39.45
C ASP A 50 -18.99 12.03 40.51
N CYS A 51 -19.98 12.85 40.13
CA CYS A 51 -20.60 13.83 41.00
C CYS A 51 -21.26 13.17 42.22
N LYS A 52 -21.11 13.77 43.40
CA LYS A 52 -21.87 13.35 44.59
C LYS A 52 -23.36 13.60 44.36
N PRO A 53 -24.27 12.83 45.01
CA PRO A 53 -25.71 13.06 44.87
C PRO A 53 -26.07 14.48 45.30
N GLY A 54 -26.47 15.32 44.33
CA GLY A 54 -26.80 16.74 44.52
C GLY A 54 -25.98 17.74 43.68
N GLU A 55 -24.89 17.30 43.04
CA GLU A 55 -24.08 18.14 42.14
C GLU A 55 -24.53 17.99 40.68
N THR A 56 -24.64 19.10 39.95
CA THR A 56 -24.88 19.07 38.50
C THR A 56 -23.66 18.50 37.78
N SER A 57 -23.89 17.50 36.93
CA SER A 57 -22.81 16.86 36.15
C SER A 57 -22.03 17.92 35.36
N VAL A 58 -20.70 17.89 35.48
CA VAL A 58 -19.78 18.78 34.76
C VAL A 58 -20.00 18.71 33.25
N PHE A 59 -20.48 17.56 32.75
CA PHE A 59 -20.87 17.37 31.35
C PHE A 59 -22.14 18.12 30.93
N GLN A 60 -22.85 18.83 31.80
CA GLN A 60 -23.96 19.70 31.36
C GLN A 60 -23.48 21.07 30.86
N GLN A 61 -22.20 21.41 31.07
CA GLN A 61 -21.61 22.65 30.56
C GLN A 61 -21.07 22.44 29.14
N THR A 62 -21.75 23.01 28.15
CA THR A 62 -21.38 22.92 26.72
C THR A 62 -19.91 23.27 26.46
N LYS A 63 -19.38 24.29 27.12
CA LYS A 63 -17.98 24.72 26.95
C LYS A 63 -16.97 23.62 27.36
N ILE A 64 -17.22 22.92 28.47
CA ILE A 64 -16.33 21.85 28.93
C ILE A 64 -16.38 20.66 27.98
N GLN A 65 -17.55 20.35 27.42
CA GLN A 65 -17.69 19.30 26.42
C GLN A 65 -16.93 19.63 25.13
N GLU A 66 -17.02 20.87 24.66
CA GLU A 66 -16.27 21.35 23.49
C GLU A 66 -14.77 21.26 23.72
N ASP A 67 -14.28 21.69 24.89
CA ASP A 67 -12.86 21.62 25.26
C ASP A 67 -12.37 20.16 25.32
N VAL A 68 -13.16 19.26 25.89
CA VAL A 68 -12.86 17.82 25.96
C VAL A 68 -12.85 17.21 24.55
N CYS A 69 -13.82 17.53 23.70
CA CYS A 69 -13.88 17.08 22.32
C CYS A 69 -12.62 17.52 21.55
N HIS A 70 -12.24 18.79 21.66
CA HIS A 70 -11.05 19.34 21.04
C HIS A 70 -9.76 18.66 21.54
N LEU A 71 -9.63 18.45 22.84
CA LEU A 71 -8.46 17.76 23.42
C LEU A 71 -8.38 16.30 22.97
N SER A 72 -9.50 15.59 22.86
CA SER A 72 -9.53 14.22 22.33
C SER A 72 -9.09 14.17 20.87
N ILE A 73 -9.58 15.08 20.02
CA ILE A 73 -9.12 15.20 18.62
C ILE A 73 -7.62 15.48 18.58
N ASN A 74 -7.11 16.38 19.43
CA ASN A 74 -5.69 16.69 19.50
C ASN A 74 -4.84 15.47 19.89
N ILE A 75 -5.28 14.64 20.84
CA ILE A 75 -4.55 13.41 21.20
C ILE A 75 -4.45 12.45 20.01
N MET A 76 -5.56 12.26 19.27
CA MET A 76 -5.59 11.43 18.07
C MET A 76 -4.65 11.99 17.00
N GLN A 77 -4.69 13.31 16.78
CA GLN A 77 -3.83 13.99 15.81
C GLN A 77 -2.35 13.85 16.16
N VAL A 78 -1.97 14.05 17.43
CA VAL A 78 -0.58 13.86 17.89
C VAL A 78 -0.08 12.45 17.60
N PHE A 79 -0.94 11.43 17.74
CA PHE A 79 -0.58 10.06 17.39
C PHE A 79 -0.39 9.86 15.89
N ILE A 80 -1.27 10.45 15.07
CA ILE A 80 -1.14 10.42 13.61
C ILE A 80 0.16 11.12 13.18
N ASP A 81 0.49 12.26 13.77
CA ASP A 81 1.76 12.96 13.51
C ASP A 81 2.98 12.12 13.94
N CYS A 82 2.85 11.29 14.98
CA CYS A 82 3.88 10.34 15.38
C CYS A 82 4.10 9.25 14.31
N LEU A 83 3.04 8.71 13.74
CA LEU A 83 3.12 7.73 12.64
C LEU A 83 3.78 8.34 11.39
N GLU A 84 3.47 9.60 11.08
CA GLU A 84 4.13 10.35 10.00
C GLU A 84 5.62 10.54 10.27
N GLN A 85 6.01 10.90 11.48
CA GLN A 85 7.43 11.06 11.84
C GLN A 85 8.20 9.74 11.78
N LEU A 86 7.59 8.64 12.24
CA LEU A 86 8.22 7.31 12.21
C LEU A 86 8.45 6.81 10.78
N SER A 87 7.60 7.20 9.83
CA SER A 87 7.69 6.80 8.43
C SER A 87 8.65 7.68 7.61
N THR A 88 8.83 8.96 7.97
CA THR A 88 9.57 9.94 7.15
C THR A 88 10.92 10.39 7.72
N LYS A 89 11.22 10.13 9.00
CA LYS A 89 12.52 10.51 9.57
C LYS A 89 13.65 9.71 8.93
N PRO A 90 14.63 10.37 8.25
CA PRO A 90 15.89 9.72 7.95
C PRO A 90 16.62 9.42 9.27
N ASP A 91 17.31 8.27 9.37
CA ASP A 91 18.15 7.89 10.53
C ASP A 91 19.41 8.77 10.68
N SER A 92 19.33 10.05 10.34
CA SER A 92 20.41 11.00 10.50
C SER A 92 20.32 11.66 11.87
N ASP A 93 20.73 10.92 12.90
CA ASP A 93 21.31 11.46 14.14
C ASP A 93 22.29 10.43 14.75
N ILE A 94 23.00 9.68 13.90
CA ILE A 94 24.23 8.99 14.29
C ILE A 94 25.39 9.88 13.84
N ASP A 95 25.98 10.59 14.80
CA ASP A 95 27.18 11.41 14.69
C ASP A 95 28.21 10.78 13.72
N THR A 96 28.25 11.28 12.48
CA THR A 96 29.23 10.88 11.48
C THR A 96 30.54 11.63 11.72
N THR A 97 31.12 11.43 12.90
CA THR A 97 32.52 11.76 13.12
C THR A 97 33.31 10.48 12.90
N HIS A 98 34.29 10.53 12.00
CA HIS A 98 35.27 9.48 11.63
C HIS A 98 35.03 8.74 10.30
N LEU A 99 35.26 9.45 9.20
CA LEU A 99 35.97 8.90 8.02
C LEU A 99 37.48 8.83 8.35
N PRO A 100 38.31 7.93 7.75
CA PRO A 100 38.53 7.91 6.28
C PRO A 100 38.94 6.58 5.61
N GLY A 101 38.86 6.54 4.27
CA GLY A 101 39.85 5.82 3.43
C GLY A 101 39.33 5.03 2.23
N ASP A 102 39.61 5.53 1.02
CA ASP A 102 39.49 4.94 -0.33
C ASP A 102 39.59 3.41 -0.46
N MET A 103 38.70 2.81 -1.27
CA MET A 103 39.09 2.09 -2.50
C MET A 103 37.87 1.50 -3.23
N SER A 104 37.86 1.70 -4.54
CA SER A 104 36.92 1.20 -5.52
C SER A 104 37.00 -0.33 -5.73
N SER A 105 35.88 -1.04 -5.62
CA SER A 105 35.51 -2.15 -6.51
C SER A 105 34.03 -2.47 -6.44
N SER A 106 33.43 -2.66 -7.60
CA SER A 106 32.05 -3.08 -7.84
C SER A 106 31.86 -4.54 -7.43
N ASP A 107 31.21 -4.80 -6.29
CA ASP A 107 30.72 -6.13 -5.92
C ASP A 107 29.20 -6.17 -5.93
N LEU A 108 28.67 -6.73 -7.01
CA LEU A 108 27.26 -6.95 -7.30
C LEU A 108 26.77 -8.28 -6.69
N PHE A 109 27.19 -8.62 -5.47
CA PHE A 109 26.59 -9.69 -4.65
C PHE A 109 27.21 -9.70 -3.24
N GLY A 110 26.41 -9.38 -2.22
CA GLY A 110 26.68 -9.76 -0.82
C GLY A 110 27.77 -8.98 -0.09
N SER A 111 27.39 -7.83 0.49
CA SER A 111 27.92 -7.41 1.79
C SER A 111 26.77 -7.46 2.79
N ILE A 112 26.74 -8.54 3.58
CA ILE A 112 25.93 -8.64 4.79
C ILE A 112 26.61 -7.75 5.83
N HIS A 113 26.41 -6.45 5.69
CA HIS A 113 26.50 -5.45 6.74
C HIS A 113 25.28 -4.55 6.52
N GLU A 114 24.10 -5.14 6.71
CA GLU A 114 22.89 -4.34 6.91
C GLU A 114 23.02 -3.72 8.29
N ASP A 115 23.26 -2.41 8.31
CA ASP A 115 22.97 -1.58 9.46
C ASP A 115 21.60 -2.00 10.04
N PHE A 116 21.50 -2.12 11.36
CA PHE A 116 20.31 -2.55 12.08
C PHE A 116 19.10 -1.61 11.95
N SER A 117 19.12 -0.67 11.00
CA SER A 117 18.00 0.19 10.65
C SER A 117 17.05 -0.52 9.69
N LEU A 118 15.76 -0.55 10.06
CA LEU A 118 14.71 -0.97 9.13
C LEU A 118 14.72 -0.07 7.88
N SER A 119 14.64 -0.68 6.70
CA SER A 119 14.53 0.07 5.44
C SER A 119 13.28 0.96 5.42
N VAL A 120 13.35 2.07 4.69
CA VAL A 120 12.25 3.04 4.58
C VAL A 120 10.99 2.36 4.05
N GLU A 121 11.12 1.46 3.07
CA GLU A 121 9.99 0.71 2.49
C GLU A 121 9.31 -0.20 3.51
N ARG A 122 10.10 -0.90 4.34
CA ARG A 122 9.57 -1.71 5.43
C ARG A 122 8.86 -0.86 6.47
N ARG A 123 9.43 0.29 6.86
CA ARG A 123 8.78 1.23 7.80
C ARG A 123 7.44 1.71 7.25
N LEU A 124 7.39 2.12 5.98
CA LEU A 124 6.16 2.55 5.32
C LEU A 124 5.09 1.45 5.36
N LEU A 125 5.44 0.21 5.01
CA LEU A 125 4.50 -0.91 5.05
C LEU A 125 3.98 -1.23 6.46
N ILE A 126 4.85 -1.18 7.47
CA ILE A 126 4.46 -1.40 8.86
C ILE A 126 3.49 -0.30 9.33
N VAL A 127 3.82 0.97 9.05
CA VAL A 127 2.95 2.09 9.41
C VAL A 127 1.61 2.03 8.67
N LEU A 128 1.58 1.66 7.38
CA LEU A 128 0.34 1.45 6.62
C LEU A 128 -0.51 0.32 7.22
N SER A 129 0.12 -0.77 7.68
CA SER A 129 -0.56 -1.86 8.37
C SER A 129 -1.19 -1.37 9.68
N ASN A 130 -0.42 -0.61 10.47
CA ASN A 130 -0.92 0.04 11.69
C ASN A 130 -2.09 1.00 11.39
N CYS A 131 -2.02 1.81 10.34
CA CYS A 131 -3.13 2.67 9.91
C CYS A 131 -4.41 1.87 9.60
N CYS A 132 -4.30 0.77 8.86
CA CYS A 132 -5.44 -0.10 8.56
C CYS A 132 -6.09 -0.66 9.85
N TYR A 133 -5.29 -1.04 10.83
CA TYR A 133 -5.79 -1.52 12.11
C TYR A 133 -6.45 -0.41 12.94
N LEU A 134 -5.86 0.78 12.97
CA LEU A 134 -6.43 1.93 13.68
C LEU A 134 -7.81 2.30 13.13
N GLU A 135 -7.98 2.29 11.80
CA GLU A 135 -9.25 2.53 11.13
C GLU A 135 -10.31 1.47 11.50
N ARG A 136 -9.94 0.19 11.47
CA ARG A 136 -10.92 -0.91 11.63
C ARG A 136 -11.22 -1.30 13.07
N HIS A 137 -10.30 -1.02 13.99
CA HIS A 137 -10.39 -1.52 15.36
C HIS A 137 -10.25 -0.40 16.39
N THR A 138 -9.08 0.23 16.47
CA THR A 138 -8.75 1.11 17.61
C THR A 138 -9.70 2.30 17.72
N PHE A 139 -9.94 3.05 16.64
CA PHE A 139 -10.83 4.21 16.73
C PHE A 139 -12.29 3.80 17.01
N LEU A 140 -12.75 2.66 16.49
CA LEU A 140 -14.08 2.14 16.82
C LEU A 140 -14.18 1.75 18.30
N ASN A 141 -13.18 1.05 18.85
CA ASN A 141 -13.18 0.69 20.27
C ASN A 141 -13.05 1.92 21.18
N LEU A 142 -12.26 2.92 20.78
CA LEU A 142 -12.19 4.19 21.50
C LEU A 142 -13.54 4.91 21.49
N ALA A 143 -14.29 4.86 20.37
CA ALA A 143 -15.65 5.40 20.30
C ALA A 143 -16.56 4.74 21.35
N GLU A 144 -16.57 3.40 21.41
CA GLU A 144 -17.35 2.65 22.40
C GLU A 144 -16.96 3.04 23.84
N HIS A 145 -15.68 3.25 24.12
CA HIS A 145 -15.21 3.69 25.44
C HIS A 145 -15.65 5.11 25.78
N PHE A 146 -15.58 6.06 24.83
CA PHE A 146 -16.08 7.40 25.04
C PHE A 146 -17.59 7.40 25.33
N GLU A 147 -18.37 6.65 24.56
CA GLU A 147 -19.83 6.54 24.74
C GLU A 147 -20.20 5.89 26.07
N LYS A 148 -19.56 4.77 26.42
CA LYS A 148 -19.76 4.07 27.70
C LYS A 148 -19.47 4.97 28.91
N HIS A 149 -18.58 5.95 28.74
CA HIS A 149 -18.22 6.92 29.78
C HIS A 149 -19.00 8.23 29.70
N GLY A 150 -20.01 8.33 28.84
CA GLY A 150 -20.95 9.45 28.79
C GLY A 150 -20.42 10.71 28.09
N PHE A 151 -19.37 10.58 27.29
CA PHE A 151 -18.85 11.69 26.50
C PHE A 151 -19.79 12.02 25.34
N GLN A 152 -19.96 13.31 25.05
CA GLN A 152 -20.73 13.80 23.90
C GLN A 152 -19.79 14.19 22.75
N GLY A 153 -20.28 14.13 21.51
CA GLY A 153 -19.49 14.49 20.33
C GLY A 153 -18.49 13.44 19.87
N VAL A 154 -18.67 12.18 20.28
CA VAL A 154 -17.82 11.04 19.88
C VAL A 154 -17.78 10.89 18.36
N GLU A 155 -18.92 11.00 17.69
CA GLU A 155 -19.02 10.98 16.22
C GLU A 155 -18.06 11.99 15.56
N LYS A 156 -18.01 13.23 16.07
CA LYS A 156 -17.10 14.26 15.56
C LYS A 156 -15.64 13.90 15.80
N ILE A 157 -15.30 13.38 16.99
CA ILE A 157 -13.92 12.99 17.33
C ILE A 157 -13.44 11.91 16.36
N ILE A 158 -14.24 10.87 16.18
CA ILE A 158 -13.92 9.74 15.29
C ILE A 158 -13.87 10.19 13.84
N GLN A 159 -14.85 10.96 13.36
CA GLN A 159 -14.87 11.42 11.98
C GLN A 159 -13.62 12.23 11.62
N VAL A 160 -13.28 13.25 12.42
CA VAL A 160 -12.09 14.09 12.16
C VAL A 160 -10.81 13.26 12.23
N SER A 161 -10.71 12.34 13.19
CA SER A 161 -9.51 11.52 13.36
C SER A 161 -9.36 10.48 12.24
N MET A 162 -10.46 9.90 11.77
CA MET A 162 -10.49 9.01 10.61
C MET A 162 -10.08 9.72 9.32
N ASP A 163 -10.55 10.95 9.12
CA ASP A 163 -10.20 11.74 7.93
C ASP A 163 -8.70 12.06 7.92
N SER A 164 -8.14 12.50 9.05
CA SER A 164 -6.70 12.72 9.19
C SER A 164 -5.87 11.44 8.98
N LEU A 165 -6.32 10.31 9.52
CA LEU A 165 -5.64 9.02 9.37
C LEU A 165 -5.63 8.55 7.91
N LYS A 166 -6.75 8.73 7.20
CA LYS A 166 -6.88 8.40 5.78
C LYS A 166 -6.00 9.28 4.90
N GLU A 167 -5.85 10.56 5.24
CA GLU A 167 -4.94 11.45 4.53
C GLU A 167 -3.47 10.98 4.69
N LEU A 168 -3.07 10.63 5.92
CA LEU A 168 -1.73 10.10 6.18
C LEU A 168 -1.52 8.76 5.45
N ASP A 169 -2.45 7.82 5.59
CA ASP A 169 -2.40 6.51 4.93
C ASP A 169 -2.24 6.66 3.40
N GLN A 170 -3.02 7.54 2.77
CA GLN A 170 -2.91 7.79 1.34
C GLN A 170 -1.55 8.37 0.95
N ARG A 171 -1.03 9.34 1.72
CA ARG A 171 0.27 9.98 1.47
C ARG A 171 1.42 8.97 1.57
N LEU A 172 1.46 8.18 2.65
CA LEU A 172 2.50 7.17 2.85
C LEU A 172 2.41 6.05 1.80
N PHE A 173 1.19 5.70 1.40
CA PHE A 173 0.96 4.73 0.36
C PHE A 173 1.48 5.22 -1.00
N GLU A 174 1.24 6.48 -1.37
CA GLU A 174 1.78 7.08 -2.59
C GLU A 174 3.31 7.06 -2.61
N ILE A 175 3.96 7.46 -1.51
CA ILE A 175 5.43 7.42 -1.38
C ILE A 175 5.95 5.98 -1.59
N TYR A 176 5.34 4.99 -0.93
CA TYR A 176 5.73 3.59 -1.11
C TYR A 176 5.54 3.12 -2.57
N ILE A 177 4.44 3.52 -3.21
CA ILE A 177 4.17 3.17 -4.61
C ILE A 177 5.21 3.80 -5.54
N GLU A 178 5.58 5.07 -5.36
CA GLU A 178 6.63 5.72 -6.17
C GLU A 178 7.96 4.95 -6.05
N LEU A 179 8.39 4.63 -4.82
CA LEU A 179 9.63 3.89 -4.57
C LEU A 179 9.68 2.53 -5.29
N LYS A 180 8.54 1.85 -5.43
CA LYS A 180 8.47 0.51 -6.06
C LYS A 180 8.09 0.54 -7.54
N ALA A 181 7.23 1.45 -7.96
CA ALA A 181 6.72 1.52 -9.33
C ALA A 181 7.71 2.19 -10.26
N ASP A 182 8.36 3.28 -9.84
CA ASP A 182 9.20 4.11 -10.71
C ASP A 182 10.37 3.33 -11.33
N PRO A 183 11.10 2.46 -10.60
CA PRO A 183 12.15 1.65 -11.21
C PRO A 183 11.61 0.64 -12.23
N ILE A 184 10.43 0.06 -11.96
CA ILE A 184 9.79 -0.90 -12.86
C ILE A 184 9.38 -0.18 -14.15
N VAL A 185 8.63 0.92 -14.01
CA VAL A 185 8.15 1.78 -15.10
C VAL A 185 9.32 2.32 -15.92
N GLY A 186 10.34 2.87 -15.26
CA GLY A 186 11.52 3.44 -15.91
C GLY A 186 12.36 2.42 -16.69
N SER A 187 12.27 1.13 -16.36
CA SER A 187 12.94 0.06 -17.11
C SER A 187 12.20 -0.37 -18.39
N LEU A 188 10.91 -0.05 -18.53
CA LEU A 188 10.07 -0.52 -19.64
C LEU A 188 10.49 0.10 -20.98
N GLU A 189 10.67 1.41 -21.03
CA GLU A 189 11.02 2.11 -22.28
C GLU A 189 12.38 1.67 -22.83
N PRO A 190 13.48 1.67 -22.05
CA PRO A 190 14.77 1.11 -22.51
C PRO A 190 14.65 -0.37 -22.89
N GLY A 191 13.88 -1.15 -22.14
CA GLY A 191 13.68 -2.57 -22.39
C GLY A 191 12.91 -2.89 -23.67
N ILE A 192 11.94 -2.05 -24.04
CA ILE A 192 11.17 -2.17 -25.30
C ILE A 192 12.08 -1.92 -26.50
N TYR A 193 12.86 -0.82 -26.45
CA TYR A 193 13.70 -0.38 -27.57
C TYR A 193 15.09 -1.01 -27.60
N ALA A 194 15.39 -1.90 -26.64
CA ALA A 194 16.63 -2.67 -26.60
C ALA A 194 16.90 -3.39 -27.94
N GLY A 195 18.12 -3.24 -28.45
CA GLY A 195 18.53 -3.85 -29.72
C GLY A 195 17.95 -3.18 -30.97
N TYR A 196 17.67 -1.87 -30.92
CA TYR A 196 17.13 -1.08 -32.04
C TYR A 196 15.77 -1.59 -32.54
N PHE A 197 14.91 -2.00 -31.61
CA PHE A 197 13.59 -2.52 -31.96
C PHE A 197 12.70 -1.43 -32.58
N ASP A 198 12.07 -1.76 -33.70
CA ASP A 198 11.09 -0.90 -34.38
C ASP A 198 9.74 -1.61 -34.55
N TRP A 199 8.67 -0.97 -34.10
CA TRP A 199 7.29 -1.43 -34.24
C TRP A 199 6.84 -1.57 -35.71
N LYS A 200 7.47 -0.83 -36.63
CA LYS A 200 7.20 -0.83 -38.07
C LYS A 200 7.90 -1.98 -38.81
N ASP A 201 8.98 -2.50 -38.28
CA ASP A 201 9.76 -3.58 -38.87
C ASP A 201 9.97 -4.72 -37.86
N CYS A 202 8.85 -5.31 -37.42
CA CYS A 202 8.86 -6.39 -36.46
C CYS A 202 8.97 -7.76 -37.14
N LEU A 203 9.96 -8.52 -36.71
CA LEU A 203 9.99 -9.97 -36.92
C LEU A 203 8.80 -10.66 -36.23
N PRO A 204 8.38 -11.84 -36.72
CA PRO A 204 7.34 -12.63 -36.07
C PRO A 204 7.68 -12.87 -34.59
N PRO A 205 6.73 -12.64 -33.66
CA PRO A 205 6.99 -12.83 -32.24
C PRO A 205 7.24 -14.31 -31.92
N THR A 206 8.41 -14.62 -31.35
CA THR A 206 8.80 -15.98 -30.92
C THR A 206 8.46 -16.26 -29.45
N GLY A 207 8.29 -15.21 -28.65
CA GLY A 207 8.16 -15.33 -27.19
C GLY A 207 7.83 -13.99 -26.54
N VAL A 208 7.60 -14.00 -25.23
CA VAL A 208 7.52 -12.75 -24.45
C VAL A 208 8.93 -12.19 -24.32
N ARG A 209 9.13 -10.91 -24.61
CA ARG A 209 10.42 -10.22 -24.52
C ARG A 209 10.88 -10.07 -23.07
N ASN A 210 12.18 -9.89 -22.86
CA ASN A 210 12.78 -9.92 -21.52
C ASN A 210 12.32 -8.78 -20.62
N TYR A 211 12.08 -7.57 -21.14
CA TYR A 211 11.60 -6.44 -20.33
C TYR A 211 10.29 -6.77 -19.57
N LEU A 212 9.39 -7.55 -20.18
CA LEU A 212 8.17 -8.01 -19.52
C LEU A 212 8.43 -9.04 -18.42
N LYS A 213 9.40 -9.92 -18.65
CA LYS A 213 9.80 -10.94 -17.69
C LYS A 213 10.45 -10.28 -16.47
N GLU A 214 11.31 -9.30 -16.70
CA GLU A 214 11.96 -8.48 -15.67
C GLU A 214 10.92 -7.68 -14.87
N ALA A 215 10.02 -6.98 -15.54
CA ALA A 215 8.91 -6.28 -14.88
C ALA A 215 8.07 -7.24 -14.00
N LEU A 216 7.74 -8.43 -14.51
CA LEU A 216 7.01 -9.44 -13.74
C LEU A 216 7.79 -9.92 -12.52
N VAL A 217 9.10 -10.16 -12.65
CA VAL A 217 9.97 -10.55 -11.52
C VAL A 217 10.02 -9.45 -10.46
N HIS A 218 10.12 -8.18 -10.85
CA HIS A 218 10.07 -7.07 -9.89
C HIS A 218 8.70 -6.97 -9.19
N ILE A 219 7.59 -7.17 -9.91
CA ILE A 219 6.25 -7.24 -9.30
C ILE A 219 6.14 -8.40 -8.30
N ILE A 220 6.73 -9.56 -8.60
CA ILE A 220 6.79 -10.70 -7.67
C ILE A 220 7.61 -10.35 -6.43
N ALA A 221 8.73 -9.64 -6.59
CA ALA A 221 9.54 -9.19 -5.46
C ALA A 221 8.75 -8.22 -4.56
N VAL A 222 8.03 -7.27 -5.14
CA VAL A 222 7.12 -6.37 -4.38
C VAL A 222 6.02 -7.17 -3.68
N HIS A 223 5.39 -8.14 -4.37
CA HIS A 223 4.41 -9.03 -3.73
C HIS A 223 5.00 -9.73 -2.52
N ALA A 224 6.18 -10.35 -2.65
CA ALA A 224 6.83 -11.09 -1.58
C ALA A 224 7.15 -10.18 -0.38
N GLU A 225 7.70 -8.98 -0.64
CA GLU A 225 7.99 -8.00 0.41
C GLU A 225 6.72 -7.61 1.18
N VAL A 226 5.66 -7.19 0.47
CA VAL A 226 4.40 -6.79 1.12
C VAL A 226 3.76 -7.96 1.85
N PHE A 227 3.74 -9.15 1.25
CA PHE A 227 3.16 -10.34 1.85
C PHE A 227 3.87 -10.77 3.15
N THR A 228 5.18 -10.54 3.25
CA THR A 228 5.93 -10.82 4.48
C THR A 228 5.61 -9.87 5.62
N ILE A 229 5.21 -8.64 5.31
CA ILE A 229 4.86 -7.64 6.32
C ILE A 229 3.36 -7.67 6.63
N SER A 230 2.50 -7.46 5.63
CA SER A 230 1.04 -7.42 5.77
C SER A 230 0.32 -7.95 4.53
N LYS A 231 -0.33 -9.11 4.69
CA LYS A 231 -1.09 -9.76 3.61
C LYS A 231 -2.28 -8.95 3.12
N GLU A 232 -2.83 -8.10 3.99
CA GLU A 232 -3.98 -7.26 3.67
C GLU A 232 -3.64 -6.10 2.72
N LEU A 233 -2.38 -5.66 2.71
CA LEU A 233 -1.90 -4.59 1.84
C LEU A 233 -1.58 -5.06 0.41
N VAL A 234 -1.30 -6.35 0.23
CA VAL A 234 -0.95 -6.96 -1.07
C VAL A 234 -1.92 -6.57 -2.20
N PRO A 235 -3.26 -6.64 -2.03
CA PRO A 235 -4.21 -6.30 -3.08
C PRO A 235 -4.11 -4.82 -3.48
N ARG A 236 -4.02 -3.94 -2.47
CA ARG A 236 -3.96 -2.49 -2.65
C ARG A 236 -2.67 -2.08 -3.37
N VAL A 237 -1.53 -2.59 -2.91
CA VAL A 237 -0.22 -2.29 -3.50
C VAL A 237 -0.15 -2.80 -4.93
N LEU A 238 -0.41 -4.09 -5.17
CA LEU A 238 -0.19 -4.68 -6.48
C LEU A 238 -1.14 -4.14 -7.54
N SER A 239 -2.37 -3.77 -7.16
CA SER A 239 -3.29 -3.08 -8.08
C SER A 239 -2.67 -1.81 -8.64
N ARG A 240 -2.07 -0.98 -7.78
CA ARG A 240 -1.46 0.29 -8.17
C ARG A 240 -0.15 0.12 -8.94
N ILE A 241 0.68 -0.86 -8.59
CA ILE A 241 1.89 -1.17 -9.37
C ILE A 241 1.52 -1.64 -10.78
N VAL A 242 0.55 -2.55 -10.92
CA VAL A 242 0.10 -3.05 -12.23
C VAL A 242 -0.54 -1.93 -13.05
N GLU A 243 -1.28 -1.02 -12.40
CA GLU A 243 -1.84 0.17 -13.03
C GLU A 243 -0.75 1.11 -13.56
N ALA A 244 0.26 1.44 -12.76
CA ALA A 244 1.38 2.28 -13.19
C ALA A 244 2.13 1.67 -14.39
N VAL A 245 2.38 0.36 -14.37
CA VAL A 245 2.99 -0.36 -15.50
C VAL A 245 2.09 -0.28 -16.74
N ALA A 246 0.78 -0.45 -16.59
CA ALA A 246 -0.14 -0.39 -17.72
C ALA A 246 -0.30 1.02 -18.30
N GLU A 247 -0.31 2.05 -17.45
CA GLU A 247 -0.34 3.46 -17.85
C GLU A 247 0.90 3.83 -18.64
N GLU A 248 2.08 3.40 -18.19
CA GLU A 248 3.32 3.64 -18.91
C GLU A 248 3.33 2.96 -20.26
N LEU A 249 2.91 1.69 -20.33
CA LEU A 249 2.85 1.00 -21.61
C LEU A 249 1.84 1.65 -22.56
N SER A 250 0.70 2.09 -22.05
CA SER A 250 -0.26 2.86 -22.84
C SER A 250 0.38 4.13 -23.39
N ARG A 251 1.08 4.92 -22.56
CA ARG A 251 1.82 6.12 -22.98
C ARG A 251 2.81 5.80 -24.09
N LEU A 252 3.62 4.75 -23.91
CA LEU A 252 4.61 4.32 -24.89
C LEU A 252 3.95 3.86 -26.20
N MET A 253 2.81 3.19 -26.13
CA MET A 253 2.08 2.74 -27.33
C MET A 253 1.46 3.91 -28.10
N GLN A 254 1.00 4.96 -27.42
CA GLN A 254 0.46 6.16 -28.06
C GLN A 254 1.54 6.96 -28.82
N CYS A 255 2.81 6.85 -28.42
CA CYS A 255 3.93 7.46 -29.13
C CYS A 255 4.31 6.73 -30.44
N VAL A 256 3.77 5.54 -30.70
CA VAL A 256 4.12 4.75 -31.88
C VAL A 256 3.34 5.26 -33.11
N SER A 257 4.08 5.71 -34.12
CA SER A 257 3.47 6.31 -35.33
C SER A 257 2.79 5.31 -36.28
N SER A 258 3.24 4.06 -36.33
CA SER A 258 2.55 2.99 -37.04
C SER A 258 3.01 1.61 -36.58
N PHE A 259 2.14 0.61 -36.73
CA PHE A 259 2.43 -0.78 -36.39
C PHE A 259 2.49 -1.64 -37.64
N SER A 260 3.52 -2.49 -37.73
CA SER A 260 3.46 -3.66 -38.60
C SER A 260 2.47 -4.70 -38.06
N LYS A 261 2.09 -5.68 -38.88
CA LYS A 261 1.24 -6.81 -38.45
C LYS A 261 1.81 -7.53 -37.22
N ASN A 262 3.12 -7.79 -37.22
CA ASN A 262 3.80 -8.46 -36.10
C ASN A 262 3.99 -7.53 -34.90
N GLY A 263 4.18 -6.22 -35.14
CA GLY A 263 4.21 -5.20 -34.08
C GLY A 263 2.88 -5.14 -33.34
N ALA A 264 1.77 -5.06 -34.08
CA ALA A 264 0.42 -5.13 -33.52
C ALA A 264 0.21 -6.38 -32.66
N LEU A 265 0.65 -7.56 -33.15
CA LEU A 265 0.60 -8.80 -32.38
C LEU A 265 1.43 -8.75 -31.09
N GLN A 266 2.61 -8.11 -31.11
CA GLN A 266 3.43 -7.93 -29.92
C GLN A 266 2.77 -7.01 -28.89
N VAL A 267 2.11 -5.92 -29.32
CA VAL A 267 1.41 -5.02 -28.40
C VAL A 267 0.21 -5.72 -27.75
N VAL A 268 -0.62 -6.41 -28.54
CA VAL A 268 -1.80 -7.12 -28.00
C VAL A 268 -1.36 -8.21 -27.02
N LYS A 269 -0.25 -8.90 -27.31
CA LYS A 269 0.35 -9.88 -26.40
C LYS A 269 0.87 -9.28 -25.10
N LEU A 270 1.62 -8.18 -25.21
CA LEU A 270 2.13 -7.40 -24.08
C LEU A 270 0.97 -7.01 -23.14
N TRP A 271 -0.10 -6.48 -23.74
CA TRP A 271 -1.31 -6.09 -23.02
C TRP A 271 -2.00 -7.29 -22.36
N ASP A 272 -2.14 -8.43 -23.05
CA ASP A 272 -2.77 -9.63 -22.47
C ASP A 272 -1.98 -10.20 -21.28
N VAL A 273 -0.65 -10.20 -21.36
CA VAL A 273 0.21 -10.66 -20.25
C VAL A 273 0.02 -9.80 -19.01
N ILE A 274 -0.03 -8.48 -19.15
CA ILE A 274 -0.16 -7.57 -18.00
C ILE A 274 -1.60 -7.50 -17.51
N VAL A 275 -2.55 -7.29 -18.41
CA VAL A 275 -3.96 -7.05 -18.06
C VAL A 275 -4.73 -8.34 -17.80
N ASN A 276 -4.54 -9.40 -18.59
CA ASN A 276 -5.32 -10.63 -18.44
C ASN A 276 -4.60 -11.73 -17.66
N LYS A 277 -3.31 -11.54 -17.32
CA LYS A 277 -2.57 -12.51 -16.49
C LYS A 277 -2.09 -11.90 -15.19
N CYS A 278 -1.44 -10.74 -15.14
CA CYS A 278 -1.08 -10.16 -13.85
C CYS A 278 -2.31 -9.75 -13.01
N VAL A 279 -3.32 -9.12 -13.61
CA VAL A 279 -4.58 -8.77 -12.91
C VAL A 279 -5.39 -10.03 -12.53
N PHE A 280 -5.47 -11.01 -13.42
CA PHE A 280 -6.28 -12.23 -13.22
C PHE A 280 -5.62 -13.24 -12.27
N LEU A 281 -4.31 -13.13 -12.07
CA LEU A 281 -3.57 -13.93 -11.12
C LEU A 281 -3.59 -13.33 -9.72
N LEU A 282 -4.12 -12.13 -9.50
CA LEU A 282 -4.37 -11.58 -8.18
C LEU A 282 -5.83 -11.89 -7.79
N PRO A 283 -6.14 -13.03 -7.16
CA PRO A 283 -7.49 -13.32 -6.66
C PRO A 283 -7.97 -12.27 -5.64
N SER A 284 -7.06 -11.51 -5.05
CA SER A 284 -7.39 -10.34 -4.23
C SER A 284 -8.02 -9.18 -5.00
N LEU A 285 -7.92 -9.17 -6.34
CA LEU A 285 -8.64 -8.28 -7.25
C LEU A 285 -9.98 -8.87 -7.75
N ASP A 286 -10.39 -10.09 -7.37
CA ASP A 286 -11.78 -10.52 -7.62
C ASP A 286 -12.77 -9.64 -6.81
N ILE A 287 -12.33 -9.05 -5.69
CA ILE A 287 -13.08 -7.98 -4.99
C ILE A 287 -13.16 -6.72 -5.86
N CYS A 288 -12.05 -6.30 -6.50
CA CYS A 288 -12.08 -5.21 -7.47
C CYS A 288 -12.98 -5.53 -8.68
N ARG A 289 -13.12 -6.82 -9.04
CA ARG A 289 -14.08 -7.26 -10.08
C ARG A 289 -15.54 -7.04 -9.66
N GLN A 290 -15.85 -7.12 -8.35
CA GLN A 290 -17.18 -6.89 -7.80
C GLN A 290 -17.46 -5.39 -7.54
N THR A 291 -16.45 -4.62 -7.15
CA THR A 291 -16.54 -3.15 -6.92
C THR A 291 -16.69 -2.35 -8.22
N ILE A 292 -16.35 -2.93 -9.38
CA ILE A 292 -16.69 -2.33 -10.69
C ILE A 292 -18.22 -2.36 -10.94
N LEU A 293 -19.01 -3.12 -10.15
CA LEU A 293 -20.46 -3.25 -10.33
C LEU A 293 -21.32 -2.91 -9.10
N PHE A 294 -20.78 -2.64 -7.91
CA PHE A 294 -21.60 -2.26 -6.76
C PHE A 294 -20.97 -1.16 -5.88
N ASP A 295 -21.89 -0.39 -5.31
CA ASP A 295 -21.79 0.94 -4.71
C ASP A 295 -20.67 1.15 -3.67
N GLY A 296 -19.96 2.28 -3.81
CA GLY A 296 -19.32 3.04 -2.73
C GLY A 296 -18.31 2.36 -1.80
N PHE A 297 -17.09 2.05 -2.26
CA PHE A 297 -15.82 2.26 -1.54
C PHE A 297 -14.66 2.03 -2.53
N HIS A 298 -13.75 3.00 -2.64
CA HIS A 298 -12.65 3.11 -3.61
C HIS A 298 -12.98 2.73 -5.07
N LYS A 299 -13.49 3.72 -5.80
CA LYS A 299 -13.43 3.76 -7.26
C LYS A 299 -11.96 3.74 -7.67
N ILE A 300 -11.44 2.60 -8.11
CA ILE A 300 -10.30 2.55 -9.04
C ILE A 300 -10.94 2.63 -10.43
N PRO A 301 -10.95 3.80 -11.09
CA PRO A 301 -11.44 3.90 -12.45
C PRO A 301 -10.30 3.40 -13.34
N CYS A 302 -10.35 2.15 -13.78
CA CYS A 302 -9.50 1.65 -14.87
C CYS A 302 -9.90 2.26 -16.24
N SER A 303 -10.21 3.56 -16.29
CA SER A 303 -10.47 4.29 -17.54
C SER A 303 -9.24 4.29 -18.43
N SER A 304 -8.04 4.39 -17.85
CA SER A 304 -6.76 4.28 -18.55
C SER A 304 -6.62 2.94 -19.27
N PHE A 305 -6.98 1.84 -18.60
CA PHE A 305 -6.95 0.49 -19.20
C PHE A 305 -7.95 0.33 -20.34
N LYS A 306 -9.17 0.84 -20.16
CA LYS A 306 -10.19 0.76 -21.20
C LYS A 306 -9.79 1.58 -22.43
N GLN A 307 -9.29 2.79 -22.23
CA GLN A 307 -8.78 3.66 -23.31
C GLN A 307 -7.59 3.04 -24.03
N ALA A 308 -6.66 2.43 -23.29
CA ALA A 308 -5.50 1.77 -23.86
C ALA A 308 -5.87 0.50 -24.64
N LEU A 309 -6.84 -0.30 -24.13
CA LEU A 309 -7.39 -1.46 -24.83
C LEU A 309 -8.09 -1.06 -26.14
N GLU A 310 -8.82 0.06 -26.12
CA GLU A 310 -9.47 0.64 -27.30
C GLU A 310 -8.46 1.19 -28.32
N ALA A 311 -7.28 1.64 -27.85
CA ALA A 311 -6.18 2.11 -28.70
C ALA A 311 -5.36 0.98 -29.34
N LEU A 312 -5.59 -0.29 -28.96
CA LEU A 312 -4.86 -1.43 -29.53
C LEU A 312 -5.23 -1.69 -30.99
N PRO A 313 -4.25 -2.06 -31.84
CA PRO A 313 -4.54 -2.50 -33.20
C PRO A 313 -5.44 -3.75 -33.19
N GLN A 314 -6.58 -3.70 -33.89
CA GLN A 314 -7.50 -4.84 -33.95
C GLN A 314 -6.90 -5.99 -34.78
N LEU A 315 -6.76 -7.17 -34.16
CA LEU A 315 -6.34 -8.39 -34.84
C LEU A 315 -7.45 -8.88 -35.77
N SER A 316 -7.25 -8.68 -37.08
CA SER A 316 -8.24 -8.92 -38.13
C SER A 316 -8.29 -10.37 -38.61
N SER A 317 -7.31 -11.21 -38.27
CA SER A 317 -7.22 -12.61 -38.73
C SER A 317 -7.35 -13.63 -37.59
N GLY A 318 -8.14 -14.69 -37.82
CA GLY A 318 -8.27 -15.82 -36.88
C GLY A 318 -6.97 -16.62 -36.69
N ALA A 319 -6.05 -16.60 -37.66
CA ALA A 319 -4.74 -17.23 -37.52
C ALA A 319 -3.85 -16.46 -36.53
N ASP A 320 -3.94 -15.13 -36.54
CA ASP A 320 -3.16 -14.26 -35.66
C ASP A 320 -3.61 -14.41 -34.19
N LYS A 321 -4.92 -14.62 -33.97
CA LYS A 321 -5.47 -14.95 -32.63
C LYS A 321 -4.97 -16.31 -32.12
N LYS A 322 -4.91 -17.33 -32.97
CA LYS A 322 -4.34 -18.64 -32.60
C LYS A 322 -2.86 -18.57 -32.25
N LEU A 323 -2.07 -17.84 -33.05
CA LEU A 323 -0.65 -17.63 -32.78
C LEU A 323 -0.43 -16.90 -31.45
N LEU A 324 -1.26 -15.89 -31.16
CA LEU A 324 -1.24 -15.18 -29.89
C LEU A 324 -1.50 -16.14 -28.71
N GLU A 325 -2.55 -16.96 -28.78
CA GLU A 325 -2.88 -17.95 -27.74
C GLU A 325 -1.74 -18.95 -27.51
N GLU A 326 -1.13 -19.46 -28.57
CA GLU A 326 0.00 -20.38 -28.49
C GLU A 326 1.20 -19.74 -27.78
N LEU A 327 1.56 -18.53 -28.18
CA LEU A 327 2.65 -17.76 -27.56
C LEU A 327 2.39 -17.45 -26.09
N LEU A 328 1.14 -17.20 -25.72
CA LEU A 328 0.73 -17.00 -24.31
C LEU A 328 0.82 -18.29 -23.52
N ASN A 329 0.47 -19.44 -24.11
CA ASN A 329 0.58 -20.74 -23.44
C ASN A 329 2.05 -21.17 -23.25
N ILE A 330 2.93 -20.87 -24.21
CA ILE A 330 4.38 -21.05 -24.05
C ILE A 330 4.90 -20.16 -22.91
N PHE A 331 4.45 -18.90 -22.85
CA PHE A 331 4.82 -18.03 -21.74
C PHE A 331 4.35 -18.58 -20.39
N LYS A 332 3.08 -18.98 -20.26
CA LYS A 332 2.53 -19.55 -19.02
C LYS A 332 3.28 -20.79 -18.55
N SER A 333 3.60 -21.70 -19.48
CA SER A 333 4.35 -22.92 -19.13
C SER A 333 5.79 -22.61 -18.73
N SER A 334 6.46 -21.69 -19.43
CA SER A 334 7.83 -21.29 -19.07
C SER A 334 7.94 -20.51 -17.76
N MET A 335 6.91 -19.76 -17.38
CA MET A 335 6.86 -18.93 -16.17
C MET A 335 5.93 -19.51 -15.09
N GLN A 336 5.60 -20.81 -15.16
CA GLN A 336 4.57 -21.40 -14.30
C GLN A 336 4.85 -21.18 -12.82
N PHE A 337 6.09 -21.39 -12.39
CA PHE A 337 6.50 -21.22 -10.99
C PHE A 337 6.33 -19.77 -10.52
N GLN A 338 6.76 -18.81 -11.33
CA GLN A 338 6.65 -17.38 -11.05
C GLN A 338 5.19 -16.93 -10.98
N LEU A 339 4.34 -17.43 -11.88
CA LEU A 339 2.92 -17.10 -11.90
C LEU A 339 2.13 -17.74 -10.75
N THR A 340 2.62 -18.85 -10.19
CA THR A 340 2.02 -19.47 -8.99
C THR A 340 2.12 -18.58 -7.75
N CYS A 341 3.11 -17.68 -7.67
CA CYS A 341 3.24 -16.75 -6.53
C CYS A 341 2.00 -15.89 -6.29
N PHE A 342 1.24 -15.62 -7.34
CA PHE A 342 0.04 -14.80 -7.28
C PHE A 342 -1.23 -15.63 -7.01
N GLN A 343 -1.20 -16.94 -7.24
CA GLN A 343 -2.37 -17.80 -7.01
C GLN A 343 -2.72 -17.83 -5.52
N ALA A 344 -3.99 -17.56 -5.19
CA ALA A 344 -4.48 -17.76 -3.83
C ALA A 344 -4.25 -19.22 -3.47
N SER A 345 -3.69 -19.46 -2.28
CA SER A 345 -3.78 -20.77 -1.67
C SER A 345 -5.26 -21.12 -1.63
N SER A 346 -5.69 -22.07 -2.46
CA SER A 346 -6.99 -22.71 -2.28
C SER A 346 -7.00 -23.17 -0.82
N SER A 347 -7.85 -22.55 0.00
CA SER A 347 -8.09 -23.03 1.35
C SER A 347 -8.64 -24.44 1.19
N THR A 348 -7.75 -25.43 1.24
CA THR A 348 -8.15 -26.79 1.53
C THR A 348 -8.73 -26.71 2.93
N MET A 349 -10.05 -26.51 3.00
CA MET A 349 -10.84 -26.86 4.17
C MET A 349 -10.54 -28.34 4.42
N VAL A 350 -9.59 -28.59 5.31
CA VAL A 350 -9.45 -29.88 5.95
C VAL A 350 -10.74 -30.06 6.75
N LYS A 351 -11.69 -30.79 6.18
CA LYS A 351 -12.81 -31.34 6.93
C LYS A 351 -12.21 -32.40 7.87
N THR A 352 -11.98 -32.01 9.11
CA THR A 352 -11.95 -32.95 10.25
C THR A 352 -13.36 -33.21 10.73
#